data_AF-A0A0E4H2P8-F1
#
_entry.id   AF-A0A0E4H2P8-F1
#
_cell.length_a   1.000
_cell.length_b   1.000
_cell.length_c   1.000
_cell.angle_alpha   90.00
_cell.angle_beta   90.00
_cell.angle_gamma   90.00
#
_symmetry.space_group_name_H-M   'P 1'
#
loop_
_entity.id
_entity.type
_entity.pdbx_description
1 polymer ?
#
loop_
_entity_poly.entity_id
_entity_poly.type
_entity_poly.pdbx_seq_one_letter_code
_entity_poly.pdbx_strand_id
1 'polypeptide(L)'
;MTLLVDPALVSASAGVDSIAAGVVGAGTLGASPVMAAVLPPGIDSTSVMAQGMVLAHAASALQMLGQFTGQRALFAAAKDLSAGVFSATEAANAAAAALGV
;
A
#
# COMPACT_ATOMS: atom_id res chain seq x y z
N MET A 1 -28.35 -15.59 -12.04
CA MET A 1 -27.32 -14.86 -12.82
C MET A 1 -26.04 -14.85 -12.00
N THR A 2 -24.92 -15.37 -12.51
CA THR A 2 -23.62 -15.32 -11.82
C THR A 2 -22.87 -14.05 -12.19
N LEU A 3 -22.09 -13.49 -11.27
CA LEU A 3 -21.22 -12.37 -11.60
C LEU A 3 -20.06 -12.92 -12.47
N LEU A 4 -19.61 -12.14 -13.46
CA LEU A 4 -18.43 -12.50 -14.29
C LEU A 4 -17.09 -12.28 -13.53
N VAL A 5 -17.14 -12.15 -12.20
CA VAL A 5 -16.02 -11.79 -11.34
C VAL A 5 -15.91 -12.83 -10.23
N ASP A 6 -14.78 -13.50 -10.15
CA ASP A 6 -14.48 -14.47 -9.09
C ASP A 6 -14.06 -13.73 -7.79
N PRO A 7 -14.86 -13.76 -6.71
CA PRO A 7 -14.54 -13.09 -5.46
C PRO A 7 -13.25 -13.62 -4.82
N ALA A 8 -12.91 -14.90 -5.01
CA ALA A 8 -11.69 -15.49 -4.46
C ALA A 8 -10.43 -14.90 -5.11
N LEU A 9 -10.46 -14.69 -6.44
CA LEU A 9 -9.36 -14.05 -7.15
C LEU A 9 -9.21 -12.58 -6.76
N VAL A 10 -10.31 -11.86 -6.54
CA VAL A 10 -10.27 -10.46 -6.09
C VAL A 10 -9.65 -10.37 -4.71
N SER A 11 -10.06 -11.22 -3.75
CA SER A 11 -9.46 -11.24 -2.41
C SER A 11 -7.98 -11.70 -2.43
N ALA A 12 -7.63 -12.69 -3.25
CA ALA A 12 -6.23 -13.07 -3.42
C ALA A 12 -5.38 -11.89 -3.94
N SER A 13 -5.91 -11.11 -4.89
CA SER A 13 -5.23 -9.91 -5.40
C SER A 13 -5.11 -8.79 -4.36
N ALA A 14 -6.06 -8.69 -3.43
CA ALA A 14 -6.00 -7.79 -2.29
C ALA A 14 -4.86 -8.18 -1.34
N GLY A 15 -4.72 -9.48 -1.06
CA GLY A 15 -3.62 -10.02 -0.26
C GLY A 15 -2.23 -9.66 -0.81
N VAL A 16 -2.05 -9.72 -2.13
CA VAL A 16 -0.78 -9.32 -2.78
C VAL A 16 -0.46 -7.85 -2.51
N ASP A 17 -1.45 -6.95 -2.62
CA ASP A 17 -1.24 -5.52 -2.37
C ASP A 17 -1.01 -5.22 -0.89
N SER A 18 -1.69 -5.92 0.02
CA SER A 18 -1.45 -5.83 1.47
C SER A 18 -0.02 -6.25 1.84
N ILE A 19 0.45 -7.38 1.31
CA ILE A 19 1.83 -7.85 1.55
C ILE A 19 2.83 -6.83 1.01
N ALA A 20 2.61 -6.36 -0.22
CA ALA A 20 3.54 -5.44 -0.84
C ALA A 20 3.55 -4.06 -0.15
N ALA A 21 2.41 -3.58 0.37
CA ALA A 21 2.36 -2.41 1.24
C ALA A 21 3.18 -2.66 2.53
N GLY A 22 3.06 -3.84 3.14
CA GLY A 22 3.86 -4.25 4.29
C GLY A 22 5.36 -4.23 4.03
N VAL A 23 5.81 -4.79 2.90
CA VAL A 23 7.24 -4.82 2.52
C VAL A 23 7.78 -3.41 2.31
N VAL A 24 7.05 -2.55 1.58
CA VAL A 24 7.48 -1.16 1.34
C VAL A 24 7.49 -0.37 2.65
N GLY A 25 6.47 -0.51 3.48
CA GLY A 25 6.40 0.15 4.80
C GLY A 25 7.56 -0.26 5.70
N ALA A 26 7.84 -1.56 5.80
CA ALA A 26 8.95 -2.08 6.61
C ALA A 26 10.31 -1.60 6.09
N GLY A 27 10.53 -1.64 4.77
CA GLY A 27 11.76 -1.13 4.15
C GLY A 27 11.96 0.36 4.38
N THR A 28 10.88 1.15 4.27
CA THR A 28 10.89 2.60 4.51
C THR A 28 11.26 2.91 5.95
N LEU A 29 10.62 2.24 6.92
CA LEU A 29 10.93 2.42 8.34
C LEU A 29 12.36 2.00 8.67
N GLY A 30 12.83 0.88 8.10
CA GLY A 30 14.19 0.39 8.30
C GLY A 30 15.27 1.33 7.75
N ALA A 31 15.03 1.98 6.61
CA ALA A 31 15.96 2.92 6.00
C ALA A 31 15.93 4.32 6.64
N SER A 32 14.81 4.70 7.27
CA SER A 32 14.59 6.06 7.79
C SER A 32 15.67 6.61 8.72
N PRO A 33 16.25 5.85 9.70
CA PRO A 33 17.24 6.41 10.61
C PRO A 33 18.55 6.75 9.90
N VAL A 34 18.98 5.89 8.98
CA VAL A 34 20.23 6.08 8.22
C VAL A 34 20.09 7.26 7.26
N MET A 35 18.92 7.39 6.62
CA MET A 35 18.64 8.52 5.72
C MET A 35 18.52 9.87 6.46
N ALA A 36 18.09 9.86 7.73
CA ALA A 36 17.98 11.07 8.55
C ALA A 36 19.28 11.46 9.28
N ALA A 37 20.28 10.57 9.32
CA ALA A 37 21.52 10.74 10.07
C ALA A 37 22.73 11.10 9.18
N VAL A 38 22.52 11.70 8.01
CA VAL A 38 23.61 12.12 7.13
C VAL A 38 24.36 13.28 7.77
N LEU A 39 25.68 13.12 7.95
CA LEU A 39 26.59 14.17 8.41
C LEU A 39 27.31 14.85 7.24
N PRO A 40 27.73 16.11 7.39
CA PRO A 40 28.51 16.77 6.36
C PRO A 40 29.95 16.20 6.36
N PRO A 41 30.59 16.05 5.19
CA PRO A 41 31.97 15.56 5.10
C PRO A 41 33.00 16.57 5.61
N GLY A 42 32.61 17.84 5.78
CA GLY A 42 33.44 18.94 6.26
C GLY A 42 32.62 20.07 6.88
N ILE A 43 33.30 21.06 7.46
CA ILE A 43 32.66 22.23 8.09
C ILE A 43 32.53 23.42 7.14
N ASP A 44 33.00 23.29 5.90
CA ASP A 44 32.84 24.29 4.87
C ASP A 44 31.37 24.46 4.49
N SER A 45 31.00 25.66 4.03
CA SER A 45 29.62 25.99 3.69
C SER A 45 29.03 25.08 2.61
N THR A 46 29.86 24.55 1.70
CA THR A 46 29.41 23.63 0.65
C THR A 46 29.04 22.26 1.20
N SER A 47 29.82 21.70 2.13
CA SER A 47 29.53 20.44 2.81
C SER A 47 28.25 20.50 3.65
N VAL A 48 28.05 21.60 4.39
CA VAL A 48 26.84 21.82 5.20
C VAL A 48 25.61 22.00 4.30
N MET A 49 25.74 22.74 3.20
CA MET A 49 24.64 22.89 2.23
C MET A 49 24.27 21.56 1.58
N ALA A 50 25.27 20.75 1.17
CA ALA A 50 25.04 19.45 0.58
C ALA A 50 24.32 18.50 1.56
N GLN A 51 24.70 18.48 2.83
CA GLN A 51 24.00 17.74 3.87
C GLN A 51 22.52 18.16 3.95
N GLY A 52 22.24 19.45 3.99
CA GLY A 52 20.87 19.97 4.03
C GLY A 52 20.02 19.51 2.83
N MET A 53 20.59 19.53 1.62
CA MET A 53 19.89 19.03 0.42
C MET A 53 19.62 17.53 0.48
N VAL A 54 20.58 16.75 0.95
CA VAL A 54 20.41 15.29 1.10
C VAL A 54 19.32 14.98 2.12
N LEU A 55 19.31 15.66 3.27
CA LEU A 55 18.27 15.48 4.29
C LEU A 55 16.88 15.90 3.78
N ALA A 56 16.79 17.00 3.03
CA ALA A 56 15.54 17.44 2.43
C ALA A 56 15.02 16.43 1.39
N HIS A 57 15.90 15.87 0.56
CA HIS A 57 15.55 14.82 -0.39
C HIS A 57 15.15 13.51 0.31
N ALA A 58 15.87 13.12 1.35
CA ALA A 58 15.53 11.96 2.17
C ALA A 58 14.13 12.10 2.79
N ALA A 59 13.82 13.27 3.35
CA ALA A 59 12.52 13.55 3.93
C ALA A 59 11.39 13.45 2.88
N SER A 60 11.59 14.01 1.68
CA SER A 60 10.58 13.93 0.62
C SER A 60 10.39 12.51 0.10
N ALA A 61 11.48 11.75 -0.06
CA ALA A 61 11.41 10.34 -0.45
C ALA A 61 10.63 9.50 0.58
N LEU A 62 10.90 9.68 1.87
CA LEU A 62 10.18 8.98 2.95
C LEU A 62 8.69 9.35 2.98
N GLN A 63 8.34 10.61 2.74
CA GLN A 63 6.94 11.03 2.62
C GLN A 63 6.23 10.38 1.43
N MET A 64 6.87 10.34 0.25
CA MET A 64 6.33 9.68 -0.94
C MET A 64 6.12 8.18 -0.71
N LEU A 65 7.09 7.51 -0.09
CA LEU A 65 6.98 6.09 0.27
C LEU A 65 5.86 5.84 1.28
N GLY A 66 5.68 6.73 2.25
CA GLY A 66 4.55 6.69 3.19
C GLY A 66 3.19 6.82 2.48
N GLN A 67 3.06 7.78 1.56
CA GLN A 67 1.85 7.95 0.75
C GLN A 67 1.56 6.72 -0.13
N PHE A 68 2.57 6.20 -0.83
CA PHE A 68 2.44 5.03 -1.67
C PHE A 68 2.04 3.78 -0.87
N THR A 69 2.63 3.59 0.30
CA THR A 69 2.28 2.50 1.23
C THR A 69 0.81 2.60 1.65
N GLY A 70 0.37 3.80 2.05
CA GLY A 70 -1.01 4.05 2.44
C GLY A 70 -2.01 3.83 1.29
N GLN A 71 -1.72 4.34 0.09
CA GLN A 71 -2.54 4.14 -1.10
C GLN A 71 -2.72 2.65 -1.41
N ARG A 72 -1.64 1.88 -1.33
CA ARG A 72 -1.66 0.46 -1.64
C ARG A 72 -2.43 -0.35 -0.58
N ALA A 73 -2.28 -0.01 0.70
CA ALA A 73 -3.06 -0.62 1.77
C ALA A 73 -4.57 -0.32 1.64
N LEU A 74 -4.94 0.92 1.30
CA LEU A 74 -6.34 1.28 1.04
C LEU A 74 -6.91 0.57 -0.19
N PHE A 75 -6.10 0.41 -1.24
CA PHE A 75 -6.51 -0.31 -2.44
C PHE A 75 -6.75 -1.80 -2.17
N ALA A 76 -5.90 -2.42 -1.35
CA ALA A 76 -6.13 -3.78 -0.88
C ALA A 76 -7.45 -3.90 -0.09
N ALA A 77 -7.67 -3.00 0.86
CA ALA A 77 -8.92 -2.98 1.64
C ALA A 77 -10.17 -2.80 0.76
N ALA A 78 -10.10 -1.95 -0.27
CA ALA A 78 -11.19 -1.75 -1.21
C ALA A 78 -11.48 -3.01 -2.05
N LYS A 79 -10.43 -3.76 -2.44
CA LYS A 79 -10.58 -5.04 -3.13
C LYS A 79 -11.21 -6.11 -2.25
N ASP A 80 -10.78 -6.23 -0.99
CA ASP A 80 -11.37 -7.18 -0.04
C ASP A 80 -12.84 -6.86 0.23
N LEU A 81 -13.19 -5.57 0.39
CA LEU A 81 -14.58 -5.15 0.51
C LEU A 81 -15.40 -5.55 -0.74
N SER A 82 -14.84 -5.33 -1.93
CA SER A 82 -15.49 -5.70 -3.20
C SER A 82 -15.68 -7.21 -3.32
N ALA A 83 -14.68 -8.01 -2.94
CA ALA A 83 -14.77 -9.47 -2.90
C ALA A 83 -15.90 -9.95 -1.97
N GLY A 84 -16.04 -9.32 -0.79
CA GLY A 84 -17.15 -9.60 0.14
C GLY A 84 -18.52 -9.29 -0.47
N VAL A 85 -18.66 -8.16 -1.16
CA VAL A 85 -19.90 -7.78 -1.86
C VAL A 85 -20.24 -8.76 -2.98
N PHE A 86 -19.26 -9.17 -3.78
CA PHE A 86 -19.47 -10.16 -4.84
C PHE A 86 -19.91 -11.51 -4.26
N SER A 87 -19.26 -12.00 -3.20
CA SER A 87 -19.66 -13.24 -2.52
C SER A 87 -21.09 -13.17 -1.95
N ALA A 88 -21.45 -12.06 -1.32
CA ALA A 88 -22.81 -11.86 -0.79
C ALA A 88 -23.87 -11.82 -1.91
N THR A 89 -23.53 -11.19 -3.05
CA THR A 89 -24.42 -11.12 -4.21
C THR A 89 -24.63 -12.50 -4.83
N GLU A 90 -23.58 -13.32 -4.93
CA GLU A 90 -23.70 -14.70 -5.41
C GLU A 90 -24.53 -15.57 -4.45
N ALA A 91 -24.35 -15.42 -3.14
CA ALA A 91 -25.18 -16.12 -2.15
C ALA A 91 -26.66 -15.71 -2.24
N ALA A 92 -26.95 -14.42 -2.43
CA ALA A 92 -28.30 -13.91 -2.62
C ALA A 92 -28.95 -14.46 -3.91
N ASN A 93 -28.20 -14.48 -5.01
CA ASN A 93 -28.67 -15.04 -6.28
C ASN A 93 -28.93 -16.55 -6.19
N ALA A 94 -28.09 -17.29 -5.46
CA ALA A 94 -28.30 -18.71 -5.21
C ALA A 94 -29.54 -18.97 -4.34
N ALA A 95 -29.77 -18.14 -3.32
CA ALA A 95 -30.95 -18.22 -2.47
C ALA A 95 -32.25 -17.90 -3.24
N ALA A 96 -32.24 -16.86 -4.08
CA ALA A 96 -33.37 -16.52 -4.94
C ALA A 96 -33.71 -17.67 -5.91
N ALA A 97 -32.69 -18.23 -6.57
CA ALA A 97 -32.85 -19.38 -7.46
C ALA A 97 -33.44 -20.61 -6.74
N ALA A 98 -33.06 -20.85 -5.47
CA ALA A 98 -33.63 -21.93 -4.66
C ALA A 98 -35.10 -21.69 -4.27
N LEU A 99 -35.53 -20.44 -4.19
CA LEU A 99 -36.92 -20.04 -3.92
C LEU A 99 -37.79 -19.98 -5.18
N GLY A 100 -37.20 -20.18 -6.37
CA GLY A 100 -37.92 -20.19 -7.65
C GLY A 100 -38.39 -18.82 -8.11
N VAL A 101 -37.78 -17.74 -7.61
CA VAL A 101 -38.03 -16.33 -7.99
C VAL A 101 -36.78 -15.73 -8.63
#